data_AF-A0AAE4D8T0-F1
#
_entry.id   AF-A0AAE4D8T0-F1
#
_cell.length_a   1.000
_cell.length_b   1.000
_cell.length_c   1.000
_cell.angle_alpha   90.00
_cell.angle_beta   90.00
_cell.angle_gamma   90.00
#
_symmetry.space_group_name_H-M   'P 1'
#
loop_
_entity.id
_entity.type
_entity.pdbx_description
1 polymer ?
#
loop_
_entity_poly.entity_id
_entity_poly.type
_entity_poly.pdbx_seq_one_letter_code
_entity_poly.pdbx_strand_id
1 'polypeptide(L)'
;MSTAAHASLVQEEPLVKGNHSFADITRMVTAQNLNPTPKLWYVLFGIANLVFMLMIVSIAYLIYKGTGVWGLNNTVSWGWAIINFVWWVGIGHAGTLISAILFL
;
A
#
# COMPACT_ATOMS: atom_id res chain seq x y z
N MET A 1 -23.23 -39.53 -12.35
CA MET A 1 -21.85 -40.03 -12.53
C MET A 1 -21.00 -39.31 -11.51
N SER A 2 -20.31 -40.08 -10.67
CA SER A 2 -19.83 -39.75 -9.32
C SER A 2 -18.96 -38.48 -9.20
N THR A 3 -19.40 -37.48 -8.42
CA THR A 3 -18.53 -36.42 -7.90
C THR A 3 -18.07 -36.83 -6.51
N ALA A 4 -16.83 -37.28 -6.40
CA ALA A 4 -16.20 -37.57 -5.12
C ALA A 4 -16.26 -36.33 -4.23
N ALA A 5 -16.87 -36.47 -3.06
CA ALA A 5 -16.88 -35.44 -2.03
C ALA A 5 -15.43 -35.13 -1.63
N HIS A 6 -15.02 -33.87 -1.77
CA HIS A 6 -13.85 -33.35 -1.07
C HIS A 6 -14.13 -33.40 0.42
N ALA A 7 -13.74 -34.48 1.07
CA ALA A 7 -13.79 -34.61 2.53
C ALA A 7 -12.66 -33.76 3.12
N SER A 8 -12.89 -32.45 3.27
CA SER A 8 -12.03 -31.61 4.09
C SER A 8 -12.29 -31.94 5.56
N LEU A 9 -11.26 -32.35 6.29
CA LEU A 9 -11.36 -32.69 7.72
C LEU A 9 -11.68 -31.46 8.60
N VAL A 10 -11.59 -30.27 8.01
CA VAL A 10 -11.98 -28.98 8.59
C VAL A 10 -12.91 -28.29 7.58
N GLN A 11 -14.04 -27.78 8.07
CA GLN A 11 -14.93 -26.97 7.25
C GLN A 11 -14.36 -25.55 7.19
N GLU A 12 -13.84 -25.16 6.03
CA GLU A 12 -13.30 -23.81 5.85
C GLU A 12 -14.43 -22.79 5.75
N GLU A 13 -14.29 -21.65 6.45
CA GLU A 13 -15.23 -20.55 6.27
C GLU A 13 -15.07 -19.94 4.87
N PRO A 14 -16.18 -19.61 4.18
CA PRO A 14 -16.11 -18.96 2.88
C PRO A 14 -15.43 -17.59 2.98
N LEU A 15 -14.43 -17.35 2.12
CA LEU A 15 -13.66 -16.09 2.07
C LEU A 15 -14.52 -14.90 1.60
N VAL A 16 -15.45 -15.14 0.69
CA VAL A 16 -16.43 -14.14 0.23
C VAL A 16 -17.75 -14.40 0.95
N LYS A 17 -18.13 -13.48 1.83
CA LYS A 17 -19.40 -13.53 2.58
C LYS A 17 -20.48 -12.81 1.78
N GLY A 18 -21.72 -13.30 1.90
CA GLY A 18 -22.86 -12.83 1.10
C GLY A 18 -22.91 -13.56 -0.25
N ASN A 19 -24.06 -14.16 -0.57
CA ASN A 19 -24.26 -14.92 -1.80
C ASN A 19 -24.31 -13.99 -3.03
N HIS A 20 -23.16 -13.45 -3.42
CA HIS A 20 -23.02 -12.48 -4.50
C HIS A 20 -22.91 -13.16 -5.87
N SER A 21 -23.61 -12.61 -6.87
CA SER A 21 -23.38 -12.98 -8.27
C SER A 21 -22.18 -12.23 -8.85
N PHE A 22 -21.62 -12.70 -9.97
CA PHE A 22 -20.55 -11.98 -10.68
C PHE A 22 -20.95 -10.55 -11.08
N ALA A 23 -22.23 -10.34 -11.42
CA ALA A 23 -22.77 -9.02 -11.72
C ALA A 23 -22.75 -8.10 -10.49
N ASP A 24 -23.02 -8.66 -9.30
CA ASP A 24 -22.97 -7.91 -8.04
C ASP A 24 -21.54 -7.48 -7.71
N ILE A 25 -20.56 -8.37 -7.84
CA ILE A 25 -19.14 -8.03 -7.59
C ILE A 25 -18.69 -6.91 -8.55
N THR A 26 -19.01 -7.05 -9.84
CA THR A 26 -18.67 -6.04 -10.85
C THR A 26 -19.25 -4.69 -10.49
N ARG A 27 -20.55 -4.66 -10.14
CA ARG A 27 -21.24 -3.43 -9.74
C ARG A 27 -20.64 -2.82 -8.48
N MET A 28 -20.26 -3.62 -7.49
CA MET A 28 -19.66 -3.13 -6.25
C MET A 28 -18.27 -2.50 -6.47
N VAL A 29 -17.40 -3.17 -7.23
CA VAL A 29 -16.05 -2.65 -7.51
C VAL A 29 -16.11 -1.40 -8.39
N THR A 30 -16.93 -1.44 -9.46
CA THR A 30 -17.04 -0.31 -10.40
C THR A 30 -17.73 0.90 -9.78
N ALA A 31 -18.63 0.72 -8.81
CA ALA A 31 -19.28 1.82 -8.10
C ALA A 31 -18.28 2.76 -7.43
N GLN A 32 -17.12 2.27 -6.98
CA GLN A 32 -16.10 3.14 -6.37
C GLN A 32 -15.55 4.19 -7.34
N ASN A 33 -15.49 3.87 -8.64
CA ASN A 33 -15.00 4.77 -9.69
C ASN A 33 -16.14 5.56 -10.37
N LEU A 34 -17.33 4.96 -10.48
CA LEU A 34 -18.48 5.57 -11.18
C LEU A 34 -19.22 6.60 -10.32
N ASN A 35 -19.21 6.45 -8.99
CA ASN A 35 -19.84 7.40 -8.10
C ASN A 35 -19.01 8.69 -7.98
N PRO A 36 -19.66 9.85 -7.74
CA PRO A 36 -18.94 11.09 -7.52
C PRO A 36 -18.01 10.97 -6.32
N THR A 37 -16.79 11.48 -6.47
CA THR A 37 -15.76 11.43 -5.43
C THR A 37 -16.24 12.13 -4.16
N PRO A 38 -16.15 11.50 -2.99
CA PRO A 38 -16.62 12.09 -1.75
C PRO A 38 -15.78 13.32 -1.38
N LYS A 39 -16.42 14.38 -0.85
CA LYS A 39 -15.73 15.64 -0.51
C LYS A 39 -14.54 15.46 0.42
N LEU A 40 -14.62 14.51 1.35
CA LEU A 40 -13.54 14.17 2.28
C LEU A 40 -12.27 13.69 1.55
N TRP A 41 -12.41 13.01 0.41
CA TRP A 41 -11.27 12.56 -0.38
C TRP A 41 -10.41 13.74 -0.84
N TYR A 42 -11.03 14.83 -1.29
CA TYR A 42 -10.29 16.04 -1.71
C TYR A 42 -9.56 16.71 -0.54
N VAL A 43 -10.15 16.69 0.66
CA VAL A 43 -9.49 17.22 1.87
C VAL A 43 -8.25 16.41 2.21
N LEU A 44 -8.38 15.08 2.26
CA LEU A 44 -7.25 14.19 2.55
C LEU A 44 -6.18 14.25 1.45
N PHE A 45 -6.59 14.31 0.19
CA PHE A 45 -5.70 14.49 -0.95
C PHE A 45 -4.94 15.82 -0.85
N GLY A 46 -5.62 16.91 -0.46
CA GLY A 46 -5.00 18.20 -0.20
C GLY A 46 -3.93 18.12 0.89
N ILE A 47 -4.24 17.51 2.04
CA ILE A 47 -3.29 17.31 3.14
C ILE A 47 -2.08 16.47 2.68
N ALA A 48 -2.30 15.39 1.95
CA ALA A 48 -1.22 14.56 1.41
C ALA A 48 -0.30 15.36 0.48
N ASN A 49 -0.87 16.22 -0.38
CA ASN A 49 -0.09 17.10 -1.26
C ASN A 49 0.70 18.16 -0.49
N LEU A 50 0.18 18.69 0.62
CA LEU A 50 0.94 19.63 1.46
C LEU A 50 2.19 18.97 2.05
N VAL A 51 2.06 17.74 2.57
CA VAL A 51 3.20 16.96 3.08
C VAL A 51 4.17 16.59 1.95
N PHE A 52 3.64 16.25 0.76
CA PHE A 52 4.46 16.01 -0.42
C PHE A 52 5.27 17.25 -0.85
N MET A 53 4.67 18.44 -0.85
CA MET A 53 5.38 19.68 -1.16
C MET A 53 6.48 19.99 -0.14
N LEU A 54 6.22 19.74 1.16
CA LEU A 54 7.26 19.83 2.19
C LEU A 54 8.43 18.88 1.90
N MET A 55 8.16 17.66 1.45
CA MET A 55 9.18 16.70 1.05
C MET A 55 10.01 17.23 -0.14
N ILE A 56 9.37 17.77 -1.18
CA ILE A 56 10.06 18.35 -2.34
C ILE A 56 10.99 19.50 -1.91
N VAL A 57 10.49 20.43 -1.08
CA VAL A 57 11.30 21.54 -0.55
C VAL A 57 12.47 21.03 0.29
N SER A 58 12.24 20.01 1.12
CA SER A 58 13.28 19.41 1.96
C SER A 58 14.37 18.73 1.11
N ILE A 59 14.00 18.04 0.03
CA ILE A 59 14.95 17.42 -0.91
C ILE A 59 15.74 18.50 -1.65
N ALA A 60 15.09 19.56 -2.13
CA ALA A 60 15.78 20.67 -2.80
C ALA A 60 16.79 21.34 -1.86
N TYR A 61 16.39 21.60 -0.60
CA TYR A 61 17.28 22.15 0.42
C TYR A 61 18.46 21.24 0.73
N LEU A 62 18.23 19.93 0.83
CA LEU A 62 19.28 18.93 1.02
C LEU A 62 20.29 18.94 -0.13
N ILE A 63 19.82 18.96 -1.38
CA ILE A 63 20.71 18.99 -2.55
C ILE A 63 21.53 20.28 -2.55
N TYR A 64 20.91 21.41 -2.21
CA TYR A 64 21.57 22.71 -2.18
C TYR A 64 22.60 22.86 -1.05
N LYS A 65 22.29 22.39 0.16
CA LYS A 65 23.17 22.53 1.34
C LYS A 65 24.10 21.33 1.59
N GLY A 66 23.82 20.19 0.96
CA GLY A 66 24.53 18.94 1.19
C GLY A 66 24.00 18.15 2.39
N THR A 67 24.49 16.92 2.55
CA THR A 67 24.03 15.94 3.56
C THR A 67 24.38 16.30 5.01
N GLY A 68 25.21 17.32 5.23
CA GLY A 68 25.56 17.79 6.58
C GLY A 68 24.36 18.30 7.38
N VAL A 69 23.27 18.69 6.73
CA VAL A 69 22.02 19.12 7.41
C VAL A 69 21.32 17.99 8.16
N TRP A 70 21.68 16.73 7.90
CA TRP A 70 21.10 15.56 8.55
C TRP A 70 21.72 15.22 9.91
N GLY A 71 22.75 15.95 10.35
CA GLY A 71 23.41 15.69 11.63
C GLY A 71 24.18 14.36 11.67
N LEU A 72 24.60 13.87 10.50
CA LEU A 72 25.49 12.71 10.38
C LEU A 72 26.87 13.04 10.94
N ASN A 73 27.58 12.02 11.44
CA ASN A 73 28.95 12.16 11.90
C ASN A 73 29.85 11.09 11.27
N ASN A 74 31.16 11.18 11.49
CA ASN A 74 32.13 10.28 10.85
C ASN A 74 32.00 8.82 11.33
N THR A 75 31.48 8.58 12.53
CA THR A 75 31.25 7.23 13.08
C THR A 75 29.93 6.64 12.58
N VAL A 76 28.91 7.48 12.40
CA VAL A 76 27.57 7.11 11.95
C VAL A 76 27.20 7.97 10.75
N SER A 77 27.67 7.53 9.58
CA SER A 77 27.42 8.20 8.31
C SER A 77 26.05 7.85 7.70
N TRP A 78 25.40 6.79 8.19
CA TRP A 78 24.10 6.30 7.72
C TRP A 78 23.08 6.46 8.85
N GLY A 79 22.10 7.34 8.63
CA GLY A 79 21.06 7.64 9.61
C GLY A 79 19.66 7.44 9.01
N TRP A 80 18.79 8.41 9.25
CA TRP A 80 17.38 8.37 8.87
C TRP A 80 17.12 8.06 7.40
N ALA A 81 17.96 8.51 6.47
CA ALA A 81 17.77 8.24 5.05
C ALA A 81 17.77 6.74 4.74
N ILE A 82 18.71 5.97 5.30
CA ILE A 82 18.80 4.52 5.08
C ILE A 82 17.75 3.76 5.89
N ILE A 83 17.50 4.18 7.13
CA ILE A 83 16.44 3.59 7.97
C ILE A 83 15.10 3.65 7.23
N ASN A 84 14.74 4.83 6.72
CA ASN A 84 13.50 5.01 5.97
C ASN A 84 13.53 4.28 4.62
N PHE A 85 14.67 4.27 3.92
CA PHE A 85 14.80 3.53 2.66
C PHE A 85 14.48 2.04 2.84
N VAL A 86 15.12 1.37 3.80
CA VAL A 86 14.89 -0.06 4.06
C VAL A 86 13.47 -0.31 4.56
N TRP A 87 12.94 0.57 5.41
CA TRP A 87 11.57 0.47 5.90
C TRP A 87 10.54 0.49 4.76
N TRP A 88 10.65 1.47 3.84
CA TRP A 88 9.76 1.56 2.68
C TRP A 88 9.94 0.40 1.70
N VAL A 89 11.18 -0.05 1.47
CA VAL A 89 11.45 -1.25 0.66
C VAL A 89 10.78 -2.49 1.26
N GLY A 90 10.83 -2.65 2.58
CA GLY A 90 10.16 -3.75 3.28
C GLY A 90 8.64 -3.74 3.06
N ILE A 91 7.99 -2.58 3.13
CA ILE A 91 6.55 -2.45 2.82
C ILE A 91 6.26 -2.88 1.37
N GLY A 92 7.14 -2.54 0.42
CA GLY A 92 6.98 -2.95 -0.98
C GLY A 92 6.98 -4.46 -1.19
N HIS A 93 7.74 -5.23 -0.39
CA HIS A 93 7.80 -6.69 -0.50
C HIS A 93 6.50 -7.37 -0.10
N ALA A 94 5.75 -6.81 0.85
CA ALA A 94 4.48 -7.41 1.28
C ALA A 94 3.50 -7.58 0.10
N GLY A 95 3.44 -6.59 -0.80
CA GLY A 95 2.58 -6.65 -1.99
C GLY A 95 2.98 -7.75 -2.97
N THR A 96 4.28 -7.88 -3.27
CA THR A 96 4.76 -8.89 -4.23
C THR A 96 4.60 -10.30 -3.70
N LEU A 97 4.74 -10.51 -2.39
CA LEU A 97 4.49 -11.81 -1.77
C LEU A 97 3.02 -12.21 -1.88
N ILE A 98 2.08 -11.31 -1.59
CA ILE A 98 0.65 -11.60 -1.72
C ILE A 98 0.28 -11.91 -3.17
N SER A 99 0.80 -11.16 -4.15
CA SER A 99 0.41 -11.35 -5.56
C SER A 99 1.07 -12.55 -6.24
N ALA A 100 2.32 -12.85 -5.91
CA ALA A 100 3.09 -13.90 -6.59
C ALA A 100 3.13 -15.19 -5.78
N ILE A 101 3.49 -15.13 -4.50
CA ILE A 101 3.73 -16.34 -3.70
C ILE A 101 2.43 -17.02 -3.30
N LEU A 102 1.37 -16.28 -2.94
CA LEU A 102 0.09 -16.92 -2.58
C LEU A 102 -0.65 -17.54 -3.78
N PHE A 103 -0.23 -17.20 -5.01
CA PHE A 103 -0.80 -17.79 -6.23
C PHE A 103 -0.05 -19.04 -6.69
N LEU A 104 1.25 -19.14 -6.37
CA LEU A 104 2.12 -20.28 -6.69
C LEU A 104 1.84 -21.47 -5.76
#